data_AF-A0A978TCR4-F1
#
_entry.id   AF-A0A978TCR4-F1
#
_cell.length_a   1.000
_cell.length_b   1.000
_cell.length_c   1.000
_cell.angle_alpha   90.00
_cell.angle_beta   90.00
_cell.angle_gamma   90.00
#
_symmetry.space_group_name_H-M   'P 1'
#
loop_
_entity.id
_entity.type
_entity.pdbx_description
1 polymer ?
#
loop_
_entity_poly.entity_id
_entity_poly.type
_entity_poly.pdbx_seq_one_letter_code
_entity_poly.pdbx_strand_id
1 'polypeptide(L)'
;IYAETPGAVAAPTAGLHFTEQVFAGLDRVGIGRSLITLHVGVGTFRPVEAENIVEHKMHGEWMDVPSTTVEQIQATKARGGRVIAVGTTVVRALEGAAQGGFLQPWQGKTNLYIYPGYRFQVIDGLITNFHLPGSSLLMLVSALIGRERLLSLYGEAIQEGYRFYSFGDAMLILPEATLN
;
A
#
# COMPACT_ATOMS: atom_id res chain seq x y z
N ILE A 1 -15.37 1.68 10.71
CA ILE A 1 -14.16 2.35 10.16
C ILE A 1 -13.93 1.93 8.71
N TYR A 2 -13.88 0.63 8.40
CA TYR A 2 -13.77 0.11 7.03
C TYR A 2 -15.04 -0.70 6.65
N ALA A 3 -15.22 -0.95 5.34
CA ALA A 3 -16.32 -1.73 4.74
C ALA A 3 -17.72 -1.09 4.80
N GLU A 4 -17.84 0.19 4.43
CA GLU A 4 -19.13 0.89 4.34
C GLU A 4 -19.96 0.49 3.09
N THR A 5 -19.32 -0.11 2.08
CA THR A 5 -19.96 -0.51 0.81
C THR A 5 -20.21 -2.02 0.75
N PRO A 6 -21.42 -2.48 0.35
CA PRO A 6 -21.70 -3.90 0.14
C PRO A 6 -20.71 -4.55 -0.83
N GLY A 7 -20.11 -5.68 -0.43
CA GLY A 7 -19.12 -6.42 -1.23
C GLY A 7 -17.66 -6.04 -0.96
N ALA A 8 -17.37 -5.01 -0.16
CA ALA A 8 -16.04 -4.79 0.38
C ALA A 8 -15.78 -5.83 1.50
N VAL A 9 -15.06 -6.91 1.18
CA VAL A 9 -14.64 -7.89 2.19
C VAL A 9 -13.57 -7.23 3.05
N ALA A 10 -13.79 -7.18 4.37
CA ALA A 10 -12.77 -6.77 5.34
C ALA A 10 -11.69 -7.85 5.41
N ALA A 11 -10.81 -7.90 4.40
CA ALA A 11 -9.59 -8.67 4.49
C ALA A 11 -8.70 -8.06 5.60
N PRO A 12 -8.01 -8.88 6.41
CA PRO A 12 -7.09 -8.33 7.40
C PRO A 12 -5.99 -7.56 6.68
N THR A 13 -5.94 -6.26 6.93
CA THR A 13 -5.07 -5.29 6.25
C THR A 13 -4.40 -4.40 7.27
N ALA A 14 -3.34 -3.70 6.87
CA ALA A 14 -2.64 -2.74 7.71
C ALA A 14 -3.55 -1.63 8.29
N GLY A 15 -4.71 -1.38 7.65
CA GLY A 15 -5.73 -0.47 8.17
C GLY A 15 -6.30 -0.89 9.52
N LEU A 16 -6.30 -2.18 9.86
CA LEU A 16 -6.83 -2.68 11.14
C LEU A 16 -6.04 -2.21 12.37
N HIS A 17 -4.83 -1.67 12.18
CA HIS A 17 -4.04 -1.05 13.25
C HIS A 17 -4.55 0.33 13.65
N PHE A 18 -5.45 0.93 12.87
CA PHE A 18 -5.99 2.25 13.14
C PHE A 18 -7.28 2.17 13.97
N THR A 19 -7.15 2.48 15.25
CA THR A 19 -8.29 2.64 16.16
C THR A 19 -8.86 4.05 16.09
N GLU A 20 -10.06 4.25 16.65
CA GLU A 20 -10.65 5.59 16.79
C GLU A 20 -9.71 6.55 17.54
N GLN A 21 -8.97 6.06 18.53
CA GLN A 21 -7.99 6.84 19.27
C GLN A 21 -6.82 7.30 18.39
N VAL A 22 -6.34 6.42 17.49
CA VAL A 22 -5.30 6.79 16.52
C VAL A 22 -5.83 7.86 15.56
N PHE A 23 -7.04 7.67 15.02
CA PHE A 23 -7.65 8.67 14.13
C PHE A 23 -7.86 10.02 14.81
N ALA A 24 -8.36 10.04 16.04
CA ALA A 24 -8.50 11.26 16.82
C ALA A 24 -7.15 11.93 17.12
N GLY A 25 -6.05 11.16 17.20
CA GLY A 25 -4.69 11.67 17.26
C GLY A 25 -4.27 12.37 15.97
N LEU A 26 -4.49 11.72 14.83
CA LEU A 26 -4.18 12.24 13.49
C LEU A 26 -4.96 13.52 13.18
N ASP A 27 -6.26 13.53 13.48
CA ASP A 27 -7.13 14.70 13.25
C ASP A 27 -6.66 15.91 14.09
N ARG A 28 -6.22 15.69 15.34
CA ARG A 28 -5.70 16.76 16.22
C ARG A 28 -4.43 17.42 15.70
N VAL A 29 -3.59 16.69 14.97
CA VAL A 29 -2.36 17.22 14.36
C VAL A 29 -2.56 17.65 12.90
N GLY A 30 -3.81 17.65 12.41
CA GLY A 30 -4.15 18.14 11.08
C GLY A 30 -3.79 17.19 9.93
N ILE A 31 -3.62 15.88 10.20
CA ILE A 31 -3.37 14.88 9.15
C ILE A 31 -4.70 14.53 8.46
N GLY A 32 -4.79 14.86 7.17
CA GLY A 32 -5.95 14.55 6.34
C GLY A 32 -6.11 13.05 6.07
N ARG A 33 -7.35 12.66 5.73
CA ARG A 33 -7.72 11.28 5.41
C ARG A 33 -8.46 11.23 4.09
N SER A 34 -8.06 10.27 3.24
CA SER A 34 -8.68 9.99 1.95
C SER A 34 -9.01 8.51 1.85
N LEU A 35 -10.12 8.19 1.18
CA LEU A 35 -10.63 6.83 1.12
C LEU A 35 -10.72 6.36 -0.34
N ILE A 36 -10.38 5.10 -0.56
CA ILE A 36 -10.63 4.39 -1.81
C ILE A 36 -11.45 3.14 -1.50
N THR A 37 -12.16 2.62 -2.49
CA THR A 37 -12.90 1.36 -2.34
C THR A 37 -12.15 0.23 -3.03
N LEU A 38 -12.08 -0.92 -2.38
CA LEU A 38 -11.39 -2.11 -2.87
C LEU A 38 -12.33 -3.32 -2.78
N HIS A 39 -12.48 -4.05 -3.87
CA HIS A 39 -13.09 -5.39 -3.87
C HIS A 39 -11.97 -6.41 -4.05
N VAL A 40 -11.37 -6.77 -2.93
CA VAL A 40 -10.19 -7.63 -2.87
C VAL A 40 -10.63 -9.09 -2.89
N GLY A 41 -10.10 -9.86 -3.85
CA GLY A 41 -10.29 -11.30 -3.92
C GLY A 41 -9.14 -12.08 -3.24
N VAL A 42 -9.30 -13.40 -3.15
CA VAL A 42 -8.29 -14.33 -2.58
C VAL A 42 -6.93 -14.26 -3.31
N GLY A 43 -6.91 -13.80 -4.57
CA GLY A 43 -5.72 -13.73 -5.43
C GLY A 43 -4.60 -12.83 -4.90
N THR A 44 -4.91 -11.81 -4.10
CA THR A 44 -3.95 -10.83 -3.55
C THR A 44 -2.86 -11.47 -2.69
N PHE A 45 -3.19 -12.57 -2.02
CA PHE A 45 -2.32 -13.25 -1.06
C PHE A 45 -1.61 -14.48 -1.65
N ARG A 46 -1.76 -14.73 -2.96
CA ARG A 46 -1.10 -15.88 -3.58
C ARG A 46 0.42 -15.64 -3.68
N PRO A 47 1.23 -16.68 -3.43
CA PRO A 47 2.67 -16.59 -3.62
C PRO A 47 3.03 -16.33 -5.08
N VAL A 48 4.22 -15.79 -5.32
CA VAL A 48 4.75 -15.67 -6.68
C VAL A 48 5.17 -17.06 -7.16
N GLU A 49 4.49 -17.56 -8.18
CA GLU A 49 4.71 -18.90 -8.74
C GLU A 49 5.66 -18.90 -9.96
N ALA A 50 6.04 -17.73 -10.48
CA ALA A 50 6.88 -17.61 -11.67
C ALA A 50 8.38 -17.74 -11.32
N GLU A 51 9.13 -18.51 -12.11
CA GLU A 51 10.60 -18.62 -11.97
C GLU A 51 11.29 -17.28 -12.25
N ASN A 52 10.77 -16.53 -13.23
CA ASN A 52 11.16 -15.15 -13.51
C ASN A 52 10.13 -14.18 -12.92
N ILE A 53 10.57 -13.34 -11.97
CA ILE A 53 9.67 -12.42 -11.26
C ILE A 53 8.95 -11.47 -12.22
N VAL A 54 9.58 -11.06 -13.33
CA VAL A 54 8.97 -10.12 -14.29
C VAL A 54 7.83 -10.75 -15.10
N GLU A 55 7.74 -12.08 -15.11
CA GLU A 55 6.69 -12.83 -15.82
C GLU A 55 5.47 -13.13 -14.94
N HIS A 56 5.53 -12.75 -13.66
CA HIS A 56 4.43 -12.99 -12.73
C HIS A 56 3.18 -12.19 -13.12
N LYS A 57 2.05 -12.88 -13.26
CA LYS A 57 0.74 -12.28 -13.53
C LYS A 57 -0.04 -12.09 -12.24
N MET A 58 -0.20 -10.83 -11.82
CA MET A 58 -1.07 -10.50 -10.70
C MET A 58 -2.54 -10.75 -11.04
N HIS A 59 -3.29 -11.21 -10.05
CA HIS A 59 -4.75 -11.25 -10.14
C HIS A 59 -5.33 -9.85 -10.20
N GLY A 60 -6.33 -9.67 -11.06
CA GLY A 60 -7.05 -8.42 -11.19
C GLY A 60 -7.92 -8.15 -9.97
N GLU A 61 -7.63 -7.07 -9.25
CA GLU A 61 -8.45 -6.59 -8.14
C GLU A 61 -9.26 -5.37 -8.60
N TRP A 62 -10.56 -5.36 -8.28
CA TRP A 62 -11.38 -4.20 -8.59
C TRP A 62 -11.19 -3.14 -7.51
N MET A 63 -11.15 -1.89 -7.94
CA MET A 63 -10.95 -0.74 -7.09
C MET A 63 -11.61 0.51 -7.66
N ASP A 64 -11.86 1.46 -6.76
CA ASP A 64 -12.45 2.76 -7.03
C ASP A 64 -11.62 3.83 -6.33
N VAL A 65 -11.00 4.69 -7.13
CA VAL A 65 -10.28 5.88 -6.71
C VAL A 65 -11.17 7.08 -7.07
N PRO A 66 -11.99 7.58 -6.13
CA PRO A 66 -12.95 8.64 -6.41
C PRO A 66 -12.26 9.98 -6.67
N SER A 67 -12.94 10.89 -7.37
CA SER A 67 -12.40 12.22 -7.68
C SER A 67 -12.02 13.01 -6.44
N THR A 68 -12.80 12.88 -5.37
CA THR A 68 -12.53 13.51 -4.07
C THR A 68 -11.18 13.10 -3.49
N THR A 69 -10.81 11.82 -3.58
CA THR A 69 -9.50 11.33 -3.12
C THR A 69 -8.37 11.85 -3.99
N VAL A 70 -8.57 11.92 -5.31
CA VAL A 70 -7.58 12.49 -6.23
C VAL A 70 -7.34 13.96 -5.94
N GLU A 71 -8.40 14.75 -5.78
CA GLU A 71 -8.35 16.17 -5.42
C GLU A 71 -7.64 16.39 -4.09
N GLN A 72 -7.94 15.58 -3.07
CA GLN A 72 -7.28 15.65 -1.76
C GLN A 72 -5.77 15.33 -1.84
N ILE A 73 -5.39 14.31 -2.61
CA ILE A 73 -3.99 13.94 -2.83
C ILE A 73 -3.25 15.07 -3.57
N GLN A 74 -3.83 15.59 -4.66
CA GLN A 74 -3.24 16.68 -5.44
C GLN A 74 -3.08 17.94 -4.59
N ALA A 75 -4.11 18.33 -3.83
CA ALA A 75 -4.05 19.48 -2.93
C ALA A 75 -3.01 19.28 -1.83
N THR A 76 -2.83 18.06 -1.33
CA THR A 76 -1.79 17.73 -0.33
C THR A 76 -0.40 17.92 -0.92
N LYS A 77 -0.14 17.36 -2.11
CA LYS A 77 1.16 17.53 -2.79
C LYS A 77 1.43 18.99 -3.19
N ALA A 78 0.42 19.72 -3.66
CA ALA A 78 0.56 21.14 -4.02
C ALA A 78 0.97 22.04 -2.84
N ARG A 79 0.65 21.62 -1.61
CA ARG A 79 1.08 22.31 -0.37
C ARG A 79 2.40 21.79 0.19
N GLY A 80 3.13 20.93 -0.53
CA GLY A 80 4.35 20.29 -0.04
C GLY A 80 4.12 19.20 1.01
N GLY A 81 2.88 18.72 1.13
CA GLY A 81 2.53 17.62 2.03
C GLY A 81 2.95 16.25 1.49
N ARG A 82 2.74 15.22 2.31
CA ARG A 82 3.11 13.83 2.02
C ARG A 82 1.87 12.95 1.91
N VAL A 83 1.92 11.97 1.02
CA VAL A 83 0.89 10.96 0.80
C VAL A 83 1.40 9.62 1.33
N ILE A 84 0.87 9.19 2.48
CA ILE A 84 1.23 7.91 3.10
C ILE A 84 0.10 6.91 2.85
N ALA A 85 0.37 5.89 2.04
CA ALA A 85 -0.62 4.84 1.77
C ALA A 85 -0.72 3.88 2.96
N VAL A 86 -1.94 3.43 3.26
CA VAL A 86 -2.20 2.40 4.28
C VAL A 86 -2.56 1.10 3.60
N GLY A 87 -1.56 0.22 3.44
CA GLY A 87 -1.67 -1.07 2.78
C GLY A 87 -1.19 -1.07 1.33
N THR A 88 -0.58 -2.19 0.94
CA THR A 88 -0.03 -2.41 -0.41
C THR A 88 -1.08 -2.41 -1.52
N THR A 89 -2.32 -2.84 -1.24
CA THR A 89 -3.42 -2.75 -2.21
C THR A 89 -3.80 -1.30 -2.50
N VAL A 90 -3.72 -0.40 -1.51
CA VAL A 90 -3.93 1.05 -1.73
C VAL A 90 -2.84 1.60 -2.64
N VAL A 91 -1.58 1.20 -2.44
CA VAL A 91 -0.48 1.57 -3.33
C VAL A 91 -0.76 1.16 -4.77
N ARG A 92 -1.11 -0.12 -5.00
CA ARG A 92 -1.44 -0.61 -6.35
C ARG A 92 -2.61 0.12 -6.99
N ALA A 93 -3.58 0.56 -6.19
CA ALA A 93 -4.71 1.33 -6.69
C ALA A 93 -4.33 2.73 -7.14
N LEU A 94 -3.59 3.46 -6.29
CA LEU A 94 -3.14 4.81 -6.61
C LEU A 94 -2.15 4.82 -7.78
N GLU A 95 -1.17 3.92 -7.76
CA GLU A 95 -0.16 3.80 -8.82
C GLU A 95 -0.77 3.25 -10.13
N GLY A 96 -1.81 2.42 -10.03
CA GLY A 96 -2.61 1.95 -11.17
C GLY A 96 -3.41 3.09 -11.81
N ALA A 97 -4.07 3.91 -10.99
CA ALA A 97 -4.78 5.11 -11.43
C ALA A 97 -3.85 6.23 -11.95
N ALA A 98 -2.53 6.10 -11.76
CA ALA A 98 -1.52 7.03 -12.24
C ALA A 98 -0.71 6.52 -13.45
N GLN A 99 -1.08 5.38 -14.06
CA GLN A 99 -0.33 4.83 -15.21
C GLN A 99 -0.29 5.77 -16.43
N GLY A 100 -1.20 6.74 -16.54
CA GLY A 100 -1.19 7.79 -17.56
C GLY A 100 -0.18 8.92 -17.32
N GLY A 101 0.68 8.81 -16.30
CA GLY A 101 1.69 9.81 -15.93
C GLY A 101 1.25 10.79 -14.85
N PHE A 102 -0.03 10.77 -14.47
CA PHE A 102 -0.58 11.54 -13.35
C PHE A 102 -1.80 10.83 -12.78
N LEU A 103 -2.05 11.03 -11.48
CA LEU A 103 -3.19 10.43 -10.80
C LEU A 103 -4.52 11.00 -11.33
N GLN A 104 -5.40 10.11 -11.78
CA GLN A 104 -6.75 10.44 -12.24
C GLN A 104 -7.81 9.65 -11.48
N PRO A 105 -9.06 10.15 -11.39
CA PRO A 105 -10.17 9.37 -10.86
C PRO A 105 -10.35 8.13 -11.73
N TRP A 106 -10.49 6.96 -11.11
CA TRP A 106 -10.51 5.72 -11.86
C TRP A 106 -11.26 4.62 -11.11
N GLN A 107 -12.03 3.83 -11.86
CA GLN A 107 -12.75 2.68 -11.36
C GLN A 107 -12.55 1.51 -12.32
N GLY A 108 -12.14 0.35 -11.81
CA GLY A 108 -11.86 -0.81 -12.64
C GLY A 108 -10.99 -1.85 -11.97
N LYS A 109 -10.53 -2.83 -12.76
CA LYS A 109 -9.59 -3.86 -12.29
C LYS A 109 -8.16 -3.46 -12.58
N THR A 110 -7.28 -3.55 -11.58
CA THR A 110 -5.83 -3.44 -11.79
C THR A 110 -5.18 -4.80 -11.61
N ASN A 111 -4.28 -5.14 -12.51
CA ASN A 111 -3.31 -6.21 -12.37
C ASN A 111 -1.89 -5.64 -12.25
N LEU A 112 -1.75 -4.38 -11.83
CA LEU A 112 -0.45 -3.74 -11.66
C LEU A 112 0.40 -4.57 -10.69
N TYR A 113 1.56 -4.98 -11.18
CA TYR A 113 2.57 -5.70 -10.44
C TYR A 113 3.76 -4.76 -10.20
N ILE A 114 4.05 -4.49 -8.93
CA ILE A 114 5.09 -3.56 -8.50
C ILE A 114 6.26 -4.38 -7.96
N TYR A 115 7.44 -4.20 -8.54
CA TYR A 115 8.66 -4.92 -8.23
C TYR A 115 9.88 -3.98 -8.36
N PRO A 116 11.08 -4.37 -7.90
CA PRO A 116 12.26 -3.50 -7.91
C PRO A 116 12.52 -2.86 -9.28
N GLY A 117 12.77 -1.55 -9.29
CA GLY A 117 12.87 -0.73 -10.49
C GLY A 117 11.60 0.05 -10.83
N TYR A 118 10.49 -0.19 -10.12
CA TYR A 118 9.28 0.61 -10.26
C TYR A 118 9.47 2.05 -9.76
N ARG A 119 9.00 3.03 -10.53
CA ARG A 119 8.99 4.45 -10.14
C ARG A 119 7.62 4.82 -9.59
N PHE A 120 7.55 5.06 -8.29
CA PHE A 120 6.33 5.52 -7.63
C PHE A 120 5.99 6.95 -8.05
N GLN A 121 4.73 7.20 -8.37
CA GLN A 121 4.24 8.49 -8.85
C GLN A 121 3.38 9.21 -7.80
N VAL A 122 2.72 8.45 -6.92
CA VAL A 122 1.68 8.97 -6.03
C VAL A 122 2.12 8.94 -4.58
N ILE A 123 2.59 7.78 -4.11
CA ILE A 123 2.87 7.61 -2.68
C ILE A 123 4.26 8.13 -2.31
N ASP A 124 4.35 8.77 -1.15
CA ASP A 124 5.61 9.22 -0.56
C ASP A 124 6.04 8.27 0.57
N GLY A 125 5.13 7.44 1.09
CA GLY A 125 5.41 6.45 2.12
C GLY A 125 4.31 5.41 2.24
N LEU A 126 4.54 4.41 3.10
CA LEU A 126 3.69 3.23 3.21
C LEU A 126 3.59 2.75 4.66
N ILE A 127 2.37 2.50 5.12
CA ILE A 127 2.09 1.70 6.31
C ILE A 127 1.62 0.33 5.84
N THR A 128 2.32 -0.73 6.24
CA THR A 128 1.98 -2.10 5.83
C THR A 128 2.35 -3.12 6.91
N ASN A 129 1.85 -4.36 6.82
CA ASN A 129 2.27 -5.47 7.67
C ASN A 129 3.63 -6.04 7.19
N PHE A 130 4.22 -6.92 8.01
CA PHE A 130 5.32 -7.78 7.56
C PHE A 130 4.80 -8.91 6.66
N HIS A 131 5.26 -8.94 5.41
CA HIS A 131 4.87 -9.89 4.39
C HIS A 131 5.78 -11.12 4.31
N LEU A 132 5.25 -12.22 3.76
CA LEU A 132 5.97 -13.47 3.54
C LEU A 132 7.16 -13.32 2.57
N PRO A 133 8.26 -14.07 2.81
CA PRO A 133 9.29 -14.30 1.78
C PRO A 133 8.67 -14.79 0.47
N GLY A 134 9.15 -14.26 -0.66
CA GLY A 134 8.68 -14.64 -2.00
C GLY A 134 7.27 -14.15 -2.37
N SER A 135 6.65 -13.28 -1.57
CA SER A 135 5.36 -12.67 -1.92
C SER A 135 5.49 -11.45 -2.83
N SER A 136 4.49 -11.20 -3.68
CA SER A 136 4.41 -9.99 -4.50
C SER A 136 4.33 -8.71 -3.65
N LEU A 137 3.76 -8.80 -2.45
CA LEU A 137 3.72 -7.70 -1.49
C LEU A 137 5.11 -7.33 -0.97
N LEU A 138 5.95 -8.33 -0.69
CA LEU A 138 7.34 -8.12 -0.30
C LEU A 138 8.14 -7.46 -1.45
N MET A 139 7.84 -7.84 -2.70
CA MET A 139 8.47 -7.23 -3.88
C MET A 139 8.08 -5.77 -4.07
N LEU A 140 6.82 -5.40 -3.81
CA LEU A 140 6.38 -4.01 -3.80
C LEU A 140 7.13 -3.20 -2.74
N VAL A 141 7.24 -3.72 -1.52
CA VAL A 141 8.01 -3.05 -0.46
C VAL A 141 9.49 -2.95 -0.85
N SER A 142 10.06 -4.00 -1.44
CA SER A 142 11.45 -3.99 -1.96
C SER A 142 11.66 -2.94 -3.04
N ALA A 143 10.66 -2.71 -3.90
CA ALA A 143 10.70 -1.64 -4.89
C ALA A 143 10.72 -0.25 -4.25
N LEU A 144 10.05 -0.09 -3.11
CA LEU A 144 9.94 1.19 -2.41
C LEU A 144 11.21 1.55 -1.63
N ILE A 145 11.80 0.61 -0.89
CA ILE A 145 12.90 0.89 0.05
C ILE A 145 14.23 0.20 -0.30
N GLY A 146 14.25 -0.61 -1.35
CA GLY A 146 15.41 -1.39 -1.77
C GLY A 146 15.55 -2.71 -1.03
N ARG A 147 16.07 -3.70 -1.76
CA ARG A 147 16.19 -5.08 -1.28
C ARG A 147 17.09 -5.20 -0.05
N GLU A 148 18.26 -4.58 -0.05
CA GLU A 148 19.23 -4.70 1.04
C GLU A 148 18.66 -4.16 2.36
N ARG A 149 18.07 -2.95 2.31
CA ARG A 149 17.40 -2.33 3.46
C ARG A 149 16.24 -3.17 3.95
N LEU A 150 15.41 -3.68 3.05
CA LEU A 150 14.29 -4.56 3.41
C LEU A 150 14.75 -5.82 4.15
N LEU A 151 15.81 -6.49 3.66
CA LEU A 151 16.34 -7.69 4.29
C LEU A 151 16.95 -7.39 5.66
N SER A 152 17.67 -6.27 5.80
CA SER A 152 18.20 -5.83 7.11
C SER A 152 17.08 -5.60 8.12
N LEU A 153 16.05 -4.84 7.73
CA LEU A 153 14.89 -4.54 8.57
C LEU A 153 14.14 -5.82 8.98
N TYR A 154 13.99 -6.77 8.06
CA TYR A 154 13.37 -8.06 8.38
C TYR A 154 14.21 -8.89 9.34
N GLY A 155 15.54 -8.85 9.21
CA GLY A 155 16.46 -9.48 10.15
C GLY A 155 16.31 -8.92 11.56
N GLU A 156 16.27 -7.60 11.70
CA GLU A 156 16.03 -6.91 12.98
C GLU A 156 14.65 -7.25 13.55
N ALA A 157 13.60 -7.21 12.74
CA ALA A 157 12.24 -7.54 13.19
C ALA A 157 12.14 -8.98 13.73
N ILE A 158 12.84 -9.94 13.11
CA ILE A 158 12.92 -11.32 13.61
C ILE A 158 13.67 -11.39 14.93
N GLN A 159 14.80 -10.68 15.05
CA GLN A 159 15.62 -10.65 16.28
C GLN A 159 14.86 -10.05 17.46
N GLU A 160 14.09 -8.99 17.21
CA GLU A 160 13.28 -8.28 18.20
C GLU A 160 11.92 -8.96 18.47
N GLY A 161 11.62 -10.09 17.81
CA GLY A 161 10.40 -10.87 18.08
C GLY A 161 9.11 -10.25 17.56
N TYR A 162 9.18 -9.44 16.49
CA TYR A 162 7.98 -8.91 15.84
C TYR A 162 7.10 -10.03 15.31
N ARG A 163 5.80 -9.81 15.34
CA ARG A 163 4.78 -10.72 14.81
C ARG A 163 4.57 -10.40 13.34
N PHE A 164 4.60 -11.40 12.48
CA PHE A 164 4.47 -11.22 11.03
C PHE A 164 3.03 -11.45 10.57
N TYR A 165 2.77 -11.27 9.27
CA TYR A 165 1.50 -11.56 8.60
C TYR A 165 0.36 -10.58 8.91
N SER A 166 -0.84 -10.90 8.45
CA SER A 166 -1.99 -10.00 8.40
C SER A 166 -2.51 -9.58 9.78
N PHE A 167 -2.23 -10.35 10.83
CA PHE A 167 -2.59 -10.04 12.22
C PHE A 167 -1.36 -9.73 13.10
N GLY A 168 -0.17 -9.69 12.50
CA GLY A 168 1.05 -9.31 13.18
C GLY A 168 1.18 -7.79 13.30
N ASP A 169 2.40 -7.35 13.57
CA ASP A 169 2.75 -5.95 13.69
C ASP A 169 2.77 -5.23 12.33
N ALA A 170 2.96 -3.91 12.37
CA ALA A 170 3.02 -3.04 11.21
C ALA A 170 4.38 -2.35 11.11
N MET A 171 4.69 -1.94 9.89
CA MET A 171 5.84 -1.13 9.51
C MET A 171 5.33 0.19 8.93
N LEU A 172 5.95 1.30 9.35
CA LEU A 172 5.80 2.62 8.75
C LEU A 172 7.07 2.96 7.97
N ILE A 173 6.93 3.12 6.67
CA ILE A 173 7.95 3.60 5.76
C ILE A 173 7.69 5.08 5.49
N LEU A 174 8.59 5.92 5.96
CA LEU A 174 8.57 7.35 5.71
C LEU A 174 9.32 7.70 4.41
N PRO A 175 9.08 8.88 3.80
CA PRO A 175 9.71 9.26 2.53
C PRO A 175 11.22 9.19 2.54
N GLU A 176 11.86 9.47 3.68
CA GLU A 176 13.31 9.48 3.84
C GLU A 176 13.92 8.08 3.73
N ALA A 177 13.10 7.02 3.85
CA ALA A 177 13.52 5.63 3.68
C ALA A 177 13.25 5.10 2.25
N THR A 178 12.55 5.85 1.40
CA THR A 178 12.24 5.45 0.03
C THR A 178 13.43 5.67 -0.91
N LEU A 179 13.51 4.90 -1.99
CA LEU A 179 14.59 4.99 -3.00
C LEU A 179 14.50 6.21 -3.94
N ASN A 180 13.60 7.16 -3.67
CA ASN A 180 13.35 8.32 -4.52
C ASN A 180 14.61 9.15 -4.80
#